data_AF-A0A2G2WD16-F1
#
_entry.id   AF-A0A2G2WD16-F1
#
_cell.length_a   1.000
_cell.length_b   1.000
_cell.length_c   1.000
_cell.angle_alpha   90.00
_cell.angle_beta   90.00
_cell.angle_gamma   90.00
#
_symmetry.space_group_name_H-M   'P 1'
#
loop_
_entity.id
_entity.type
_entity.pdbx_description
1 polymer ?
#
loop_
_entity_poly.entity_id
_entity_poly.type
_entity_poly.pdbx_seq_one_letter_code
_entity_poly.pdbx_strand_id
1 'polypeptide(L)' 'MPKRYTFMELAFLPDVSSLKTLAPGLNVTISKSNFSPILVSDAVEMTAPDIFVSKTFDIHGMSRTFKLEDNKLS' A
#
# COMPACT_ATOMS: atom_id res chain seq x y z
N MET A 1 -9.88 -11.43 6.56
CA MET A 1 -10.05 -10.30 7.50
C MET A 1 -9.08 -9.20 7.12
N PRO A 2 -9.49 -7.91 7.18
CA PRO A 2 -8.60 -6.78 6.95
C PRO A 2 -7.39 -6.81 7.89
N LYS A 3 -6.26 -6.30 7.42
CA LYS A 3 -5.04 -6.12 8.23
C LYS A 3 -4.65 -4.64 8.22
N ARG A 4 -4.29 -4.13 9.40
CA ARG A 4 -3.74 -2.79 9.60
C ARG A 4 -2.22 -2.84 9.40
N TYR A 5 -1.66 -1.80 8.81
CA TYR A 5 -0.22 -1.64 8.68
C TYR A 5 0.20 -0.17 8.91
N THR A 6 1.06 0.04 9.90
CA THR A 6 1.85 1.27 10.05
C THR A 6 2.88 1.38 8.94
N PHE A 7 3.46 2.57 8.78
CA PHE A 7 4.59 2.75 7.89
C PHE A 7 5.76 1.84 8.22
N MET A 8 6.09 1.71 9.52
CA MET A 8 7.19 0.84 9.96
C MET A 8 6.94 -0.63 9.63
N GLU A 9 5.72 -1.14 9.87
CA GLU A 9 5.38 -2.53 9.51
C GLU A 9 5.50 -2.77 8.01
N LEU A 10 5.10 -1.81 7.17
CA LEU A 10 5.28 -1.91 5.72
C LEU A 10 6.77 -1.82 5.32
N ALA A 11 7.56 -0.98 5.97
CA ALA A 11 8.99 -0.82 5.71
C ALA A 11 9.82 -2.08 6.05
N PHE A 12 9.35 -2.88 7.01
CA PHE A 12 9.96 -4.16 7.38
C PHE A 12 9.52 -5.35 6.52
N LEU A 13 8.58 -5.17 5.59
CA LEU A 13 8.26 -6.21 4.62
C LEU A 13 9.47 -6.50 3.71
N PRO A 14 9.53 -7.68 3.06
CA PRO A 14 10.45 -7.93 1.95
C PRO A 14 10.36 -6.85 0.88
N ASP A 15 11.46 -6.61 0.16
CA ASP A 15 11.62 -5.50 -0.78
C ASP A 15 10.54 -5.42 -1.87
N VAL A 16 9.94 -6.56 -2.21
CA VAL A 16 8.72 -6.63 -3.02
C VAL A 16 7.75 -7.57 -2.30
N SER A 17 6.58 -7.04 -1.95
CA SER A 17 5.55 -7.76 -1.18
C SER A 17 4.17 -7.53 -1.76
N SER A 18 3.38 -8.59 -1.90
CA SER A 18 1.99 -8.51 -2.37
C SER A 18 1.02 -8.57 -1.19
N LEU A 19 0.19 -7.54 -1.02
CA LEU A 19 -0.82 -7.45 0.04
C LEU A 19 -2.22 -7.55 -0.56
N LYS A 20 -3.11 -8.27 0.13
CA LYS A 20 -4.52 -8.35 -0.28
C LYS A 20 -5.22 -7.02 0.01
N THR A 21 -5.99 -6.53 -0.96
CA THR A 21 -6.83 -5.34 -0.76
C THR A 21 -8.22 -5.74 -0.23
N LEU A 22 -9.04 -4.73 0.07
CA LEU A 22 -10.47 -4.93 0.37
C LEU A 22 -11.30 -5.17 -0.90
N ALA A 23 -10.76 -4.85 -2.08
CA ALA A 23 -11.41 -5.14 -3.36
C ALA A 23 -11.18 -6.62 -3.74
N PRO A 24 -12.25 -7.41 -4.01
CA PRO A 24 -12.11 -8.83 -4.32
C PRO A 24 -11.22 -9.07 -5.54
N GLY A 25 -10.30 -10.04 -5.42
CA GLY A 25 -9.41 -10.43 -6.50
C GLY A 25 -8.25 -9.47 -6.79
N LEU A 26 -8.16 -8.34 -6.07
CA LEU A 26 -7.09 -7.35 -6.26
C LEU A 26 -6.09 -7.39 -5.10
N ASN A 27 -4.82 -7.47 -5.48
CA ASN A 27 -3.70 -7.30 -4.59
C ASN A 27 -2.97 -6.00 -4.94
N VAL A 28 -2.27 -5.45 -3.96
CA VAL A 28 -1.42 -4.29 -4.12
C VAL A 28 0.03 -4.70 -3.89
N THR A 29 0.94 -4.27 -4.77
CA THR A 29 2.37 -4.55 -4.62
C THR A 29 3.03 -3.42 -3.88
N ILE A 30 3.60 -3.71 -2.71
CA ILE A 30 4.44 -2.79 -1.94
C ILE A 30 5.90 -3.08 -2.30
N SER A 31 6.62 -2.06 -2.73
CA SER A 31 8.05 -2.10 -2.95
C SER A 31 8.77 -0.91 -2.32
N LYS A 32 10.08 -1.03 -2.13
CA LYS A 32 10.93 0.04 -1.59
C LYS A 32 11.68 0.73 -2.71
N SER A 33 11.87 2.03 -2.60
CA SER A 33 12.79 2.77 -3.46
C SER A 33 14.21 2.70 -2.89
N ASN A 34 15.22 2.50 -3.76
CA ASN A 34 16.63 2.54 -3.35
C ASN A 34 17.08 3.95 -2.91
N PHE A 35 16.32 4.98 -3.26
CA PHE A 35 16.72 6.39 -3.09
C PHE A 35 16.04 7.09 -1.91
N SER A 36 15.04 6.45 -1.29
CA SER A 36 14.25 7.06 -0.22
C SER A 36 13.55 5.96 0.60
N PRO A 37 13.30 6.16 1.91
CA PRO A 37 12.46 5.24 2.71
C PRO A 37 11.01 5.15 2.21
N ILE A 38 10.69 5.83 1.11
CA ILE A 38 9.37 5.87 0.51
C ILE A 38 8.99 4.52 -0.07
N LEU A 39 7.82 4.07 0.37
CA LEU A 39 7.16 2.88 -0.13
C LEU A 39 6.37 3.21 -1.38
N VAL A 40 6.47 2.30 -2.35
CA VAL A 40 5.80 2.40 -3.64
C VAL A 40 4.79 1.28 -3.73
N SER A 41 3.55 1.66 -4.01
CA SER A 41 2.39 0.80 -4.09
C SER A 41 1.87 0.80 -5.52
N ASP A 42 2.07 -0.26 -6.31
CA ASP A 42 1.72 -0.28 -7.75
C ASP A 42 2.23 0.98 -8.51
N ALA A 43 3.50 1.32 -8.31
CA ALA A 43 4.16 2.52 -8.81
C ALA A 43 3.61 3.87 -8.28
N VAL A 44 2.67 3.87 -7.34
CA VAL A 44 2.17 5.05 -6.62
C VAL A 44 2.99 5.28 -5.35
N GLU A 45 3.45 6.50 -5.15
CA GLU A 45 4.37 6.84 -4.07
C GLU A 45 3.61 7.19 -2.78
N MET A 46 4.06 6.66 -1.63
CA MET A 46 3.57 7.13 -0.32
C MET A 46 4.33 8.40 0.10
N THR A 47 3.63 9.54 0.10
CA THR A 47 4.24 10.87 0.36
C THR A 47 4.03 11.35 1.78
N ALA A 48 3.05 10.80 2.50
CA ALA A 48 2.76 11.15 3.88
C ALA A 48 2.41 9.88 4.68
N PRO A 49 3.41 9.18 5.24
CA PRO A 49 3.16 8.01 6.07
C PRO A 49 2.45 8.39 7.38
N ASP A 50 1.62 7.48 7.91
CA ASP A 50 1.04 7.57 9.26
C ASP A 50 0.33 8.91 9.57
N ILE A 51 -0.40 9.49 8.60
CA ILE A 51 -1.20 10.73 8.79
C ILE A 51 -2.15 10.56 9.99
N PHE A 52 -2.71 9.36 10.12
CA PHE A 52 -3.51 8.97 11.27
C PHE A 52 -3.21 7.52 11.62
N VAL A 53 -2.96 7.26 12.90
CA VAL A 53 -2.69 5.91 13.42
C VAL A 53 -3.71 5.60 14.49
N SER A 54 -4.32 4.42 14.42
CA SER A 54 -5.28 3.96 15.43
C SER A 54 -5.15 2.48 15.73
N LYS A 55 -5.97 2.00 16.66
CA LYS A 55 -6.01 0.57 16.99
C LYS A 55 -6.57 -0.30 15.87
N THR A 56 -7.36 0.26 14.95
CA THR A 56 -8.12 -0.52 13.97
C THR A 56 -7.73 -0.23 12.52
N PHE A 57 -7.28 0.99 12.22
CA PHE A 57 -6.83 1.37 10.89
C PHE A 57 -5.79 2.50 10.94
N ASP A 58 -4.97 2.60 9.90
CA ASP A 58 -4.04 3.71 9.69
C ASP A 58 -4.31 4.36 8.34
N ILE A 59 -4.05 5.66 8.23
CA ILE A 59 -4.20 6.44 7.00
C ILE A 59 -2.82 6.92 6.54
N HIS A 60 -2.51 6.62 5.28
CA HIS A 60 -1.29 7.04 4.59
C HIS A 60 -1.65 7.88 3.37
N GLY A 61 -0.93 8.97 3.15
CA GLY A 61 -1.06 9.80 1.97
C GLY A 61 -0.25 9.27 0.79
N MET A 62 -0.89 9.22 -0.37
CA MET A 62 -0.32 8.75 -1.63
C MET A 62 -0.21 9.90 -2.63
N SER A 63 0.79 9.87 -3.52
CA SER A 63 1.02 10.91 -4.53
C SER A 63 -0.09 10.99 -5.59
N ARG A 64 -0.82 9.89 -5.79
CA ARG A 64 -1.97 9.80 -6.71
C ARG A 64 -2.91 8.66 -6.32
N THR A 65 -4.06 8.60 -6.98
CA THR A 65 -5.02 7.51 -6.82
C THR A 65 -4.57 6.21 -7.47
N PHE A 66 -5.01 5.08 -6.93
CA PHE A 66 -4.89 3.78 -7.57
C PHE A 66 -5.90 3.66 -8.71
N LYS A 67 -5.48 3.07 -9.83
CA LYS A 67 -6.39 2.64 -10.88
C LYS A 67 -6.88 1.25 -10.50
N LEU A 68 -8.17 1.13 -10.22
CA LEU A 68 -8.83 -0.17 -10.20
C LEU A 68 -8.94 -0.59 -11.66
N GLU A 69 -8.28 -1.69 -12.05
CA GLU A 69 -8.59 -2.28 -13.34
C GLU A 69 -10.00 -2.85 -13.26
N ASP A 70 -10.90 -2.34 -14.10
CA ASP A 70 -12.18 -2.99 -14.35
C ASP A 70 -11.85 -4.37 -14.93
N ASN A 71 -11.92 -5.41 -14.10
CA ASN A 71 -11.82 -6.79 -14.56
C ASN A 71 -12.89 -6.98 -15.64
N LYS A 72 -12.49 -6.87 -16.91
CA LYS A 72 -13.25 -7.42 -18.02
C LYS A 72 -13.28 -8.92 -17.77
N LEU A 73 -14.41 -9.39 -17.28
CA LEU A 73 -14.83 -10.77 -17.42
C LEU A 73 -14.86 -11.05 -18.93
N SER A 74 -13.75 -11.54 -19.46
CA SER A 74 -13.67 -12.24 -20.75
C SER A 74 -13.94 -13.71 -20.52
#